data_AF-A0A518LH15-F1
#
_entry.id   AF-A0A518LH15-F1
#
_cell.length_a   1.000
_cell.length_b   1.000
_cell.length_c   1.000
_cell.angle_alpha   90.00
_cell.angle_beta   90.00
_cell.angle_gamma   90.00
#
_symmetry.space_group_name_H-M   'P 1'
#
loop_
_entity.id
_entity.type
_entity.pdbx_description
1 polymer ?
#
loop_
_entity_poly.entity_id
_entity_poly.type
_entity_poly.pdbx_seq_one_letter_code
_entity_poly.pdbx_strand_id
1 'polypeptide(L)'
;MTVQRRPSRRSLSHGWAMLCLALVGCNIPPYRANFNSDDPTERIMAVQAAAKAGDRSAVPLIVDRLEDEDNGVQFFAMLALERLTGERFGLESGQSSAERLAAIQRWRAYIDQGAHKVSMNQGNPRQETTPAVERFGSGSVAPEEVRD
;
A
#
# COMPACT_ATOMS: atom_id res chain seq x y z
N MET A 1 -3.68 43.40 54.26
CA MET A 1 -2.50 42.51 54.06
C MET A 1 -2.73 41.27 54.91
N THR A 2 -2.89 40.10 54.30
CA THR A 2 -3.13 38.86 55.06
C THR A 2 -2.34 37.72 54.42
N VAL A 3 -1.29 37.26 55.10
CA VAL A 3 -0.47 36.14 54.65
C VAL A 3 -1.16 34.84 55.05
N GLN A 4 -1.42 33.96 54.07
CA GLN A 4 -1.78 32.57 54.32
C GLN A 4 -0.69 31.67 53.74
N ARG A 5 -0.05 30.86 54.59
CA ARG A 5 1.00 29.91 54.18
C ARG A 5 0.41 28.54 53.87
N ARG A 6 0.96 27.95 52.81
CA ARG A 6 0.67 26.64 52.21
C ARG A 6 0.58 25.49 53.23
N PRO A 7 -0.09 24.40 52.83
CA PRO A 7 0.60 23.12 52.82
C PRO A 7 0.68 22.52 51.40
N SER A 8 1.75 21.76 51.15
CA SER A 8 1.96 20.96 49.94
C SER A 8 1.50 19.52 50.16
N ARG A 9 1.11 18.80 49.10
CA ARG A 9 1.50 17.39 48.85
C ARG A 9 0.88 16.76 47.59
N ARG A 10 1.72 15.98 46.89
CA ARG A 10 1.43 14.73 46.13
C ARG A 10 0.49 14.87 44.92
N SER A 11 0.96 14.79 43.66
CA SER A 11 1.73 13.73 42.97
C SER A 11 0.90 12.47 42.63
N LEU A 12 1.12 11.97 41.41
CA LEU A 12 0.44 10.87 40.69
C LEU A 12 -1.00 11.13 40.20
N SER A 13 -1.12 11.45 38.91
CA SER A 13 -2.32 11.14 38.09
C SER A 13 -1.97 10.79 36.63
N HIS A 14 -0.87 10.07 36.40
CA HIS A 14 -0.57 9.40 35.11
C HIS A 14 -1.40 8.10 34.94
N GLY A 15 -2.68 8.14 35.31
CA GLY A 15 -3.54 6.96 35.51
C GLY A 15 -4.48 6.62 34.36
N TRP A 16 -4.35 7.28 33.20
CA TRP A 16 -5.34 7.24 32.10
C TRP A 16 -4.77 6.81 30.74
N ALA A 17 -3.53 6.29 30.69
CA ALA A 17 -2.79 6.09 29.44
C ALA A 17 -2.76 4.64 28.89
N MET A 18 -3.31 3.64 29.59
CA MET A 18 -3.06 2.22 29.30
C MET A 18 -4.32 1.34 29.51
N LEU A 19 -5.31 1.37 28.60
CA LEU A 19 -6.40 0.37 28.62
C LEU A 19 -7.06 0.00 27.27
N CYS A 20 -6.69 0.61 26.13
CA CYS A 20 -7.43 0.42 24.87
C CYS A 20 -6.63 -0.19 23.69
N LEU A 21 -5.61 -1.01 23.95
CA LEU A 21 -4.80 -1.66 22.91
C LEU A 21 -4.74 -3.19 23.05
N ALA A 22 -5.89 -3.86 23.07
CA ALA A 22 -5.99 -5.30 23.29
C ALA A 22 -6.97 -6.06 22.35
N LEU A 23 -7.48 -5.42 21.28
CA LEU A 23 -8.45 -6.04 20.35
C LEU A 23 -8.14 -5.80 18.86
N VAL A 24 -6.86 -5.70 18.48
CA VAL A 24 -6.45 -5.97 17.10
C VAL A 24 -5.93 -7.40 17.05
N GLY A 25 -6.86 -8.36 16.97
CA GLY A 25 -6.51 -9.73 16.62
C GLY A 25 -5.97 -9.73 15.20
N CYS A 26 -4.68 -10.02 15.03
CA CYS A 26 -4.03 -10.05 13.72
C CYS A 26 -4.64 -11.18 12.88
N ASN A 27 -5.61 -10.84 12.02
CA ASN A 27 -6.24 -11.75 11.06
C ASN A 27 -5.27 -12.07 9.92
N ILE A 28 -4.17 -12.75 10.26
CA ILE A 28 -3.13 -13.20 9.33
C ILE A 28 -3.71 -14.42 8.59
N PRO A 29 -3.86 -14.36 7.25
CA PRO A 29 -4.34 -15.50 6.48
C PRO A 29 -3.46 -16.74 6.71
N PRO A 30 -4.04 -17.93 6.91
CA PRO A 30 -3.31 -19.12 7.37
C PRO A 30 -2.21 -19.57 6.41
N TYR A 31 -2.36 -19.29 5.11
CA TYR A 31 -1.37 -19.62 4.10
C TYR A 31 -0.03 -18.88 4.30
N ARG A 32 0.02 -17.78 5.05
CA ARG A 32 1.25 -16.97 5.21
C ARG A 32 2.38 -17.72 5.90
N ALA A 33 2.08 -18.68 6.78
CA ALA A 33 3.10 -19.51 7.42
C ALA A 33 3.84 -20.38 6.39
N ASN A 34 3.10 -20.96 5.44
CA ASN A 34 3.58 -21.97 4.50
C ASN A 34 4.50 -21.42 3.41
N PHE A 35 4.65 -20.09 3.27
CA PHE A 35 5.64 -19.49 2.36
C PHE A 35 7.08 -19.93 2.66
N ASN A 36 7.38 -20.25 3.92
CA ASN A 36 8.70 -20.68 4.39
C ASN A 36 8.74 -22.16 4.82
N SER A 37 7.82 -22.99 4.32
CA SER A 37 7.88 -24.43 4.56
C SER A 37 9.05 -25.06 3.81
N ASP A 38 9.65 -26.10 4.40
CA ASP A 38 10.68 -26.91 3.76
C ASP A 38 10.11 -27.68 2.55
N ASP A 39 8.83 -28.05 2.57
CA ASP A 39 8.15 -28.70 1.44
C ASP A 39 7.79 -27.69 0.34
N PRO A 40 8.35 -27.81 -0.88
CA PRO A 40 7.99 -26.95 -2.01
C PRO A 40 6.49 -27.03 -2.37
N THR A 41 5.83 -28.17 -2.08
CA THR A 41 4.38 -28.33 -2.27
C THR A 41 3.60 -27.37 -1.38
N GLU A 42 3.99 -27.23 -0.12
CA GLU A 42 3.36 -26.27 0.79
C GLU A 42 3.64 -24.81 0.40
N ARG A 43 4.84 -24.51 -0.11
CA ARG A 43 5.18 -23.19 -0.67
C ARG A 43 4.32 -22.86 -1.90
N ILE A 44 4.14 -23.82 -2.82
CA ILE A 44 3.22 -23.70 -3.97
C ILE A 44 1.79 -23.43 -3.50
N MET A 45 1.30 -24.21 -2.53
CA MET A 45 -0.05 -24.04 -1.98
C MET A 45 -0.23 -22.67 -1.31
N ALA A 46 0.81 -22.15 -0.64
CA ALA A 46 0.80 -20.81 -0.06
C ALA A 46 0.63 -19.71 -1.12
N VAL A 47 1.41 -19.79 -2.19
CA VAL A 47 1.37 -18.88 -3.34
C VAL A 47 0.01 -18.93 -4.05
N GLN A 48 -0.50 -20.13 -4.32
CA GLN A 48 -1.81 -20.30 -4.95
C GLN A 48 -2.96 -19.79 -4.06
N ALA A 49 -2.90 -20.03 -2.74
CA ALA A 49 -3.90 -19.57 -1.79
C ALA A 49 -3.94 -18.03 -1.72
N ALA A 50 -2.79 -17.36 -1.71
CA ALA A 50 -2.69 -15.91 -1.78
C ALA A 50 -3.32 -15.34 -3.07
N ALA A 51 -3.01 -15.94 -4.23
CA ALA A 51 -3.54 -15.54 -5.53
C ALA A 51 -5.04 -15.82 -5.69
N LYS A 52 -5.55 -16.89 -5.06
CA LYS A 52 -6.98 -17.22 -5.00
C LYS A 52 -7.75 -16.28 -4.08
N ALA A 53 -7.16 -15.89 -2.95
CA ALA A 53 -7.72 -14.91 -2.01
C ALA A 53 -7.70 -13.47 -2.56
N GLY A 54 -6.93 -13.20 -3.62
CA GLY A 54 -6.76 -11.86 -4.17
C GLY A 54 -5.89 -10.95 -3.30
N ASP A 55 -5.10 -11.51 -2.39
CA ASP A 55 -4.37 -10.72 -1.40
C ASP A 55 -3.12 -10.06 -2.01
N ARG A 56 -3.29 -8.82 -2.48
CA ARG A 56 -2.21 -7.97 -2.98
C ARG A 56 -1.13 -7.66 -1.95
N SER A 57 -1.41 -7.77 -0.64
CA SER A 57 -0.39 -7.61 0.41
C SER A 57 0.56 -8.82 0.53
N ALA A 58 0.28 -9.92 -0.18
CA ALA A 58 1.20 -11.05 -0.31
C ALA A 58 2.18 -10.89 -1.50
N VAL A 59 2.01 -9.89 -2.38
CA VAL A 59 2.86 -9.68 -3.57
C VAL A 59 4.36 -9.67 -3.25
N PRO A 60 4.86 -8.99 -2.19
CA PRO A 60 6.28 -9.05 -1.84
C PRO A 60 6.78 -10.48 -1.54
N LEU A 61 6.01 -11.25 -0.76
CA LEU A 61 6.34 -12.64 -0.42
C LEU A 61 6.37 -13.54 -1.67
N ILE A 62 5.50 -13.27 -2.65
CA ILE A 62 5.45 -14.03 -3.91
C ILE A 62 6.62 -13.63 -4.83
N VAL A 63 7.03 -12.35 -4.84
CA VAL A 63 8.26 -11.92 -5.55
C VAL A 63 9.50 -12.63 -5.00
N ASP A 64 9.61 -12.82 -3.68
CA ASP A 64 10.69 -13.61 -3.07
C ASP A 64 10.58 -15.13 -3.32
N ARG A 65 9.50 -15.62 -3.95
CA ARG A 65 9.38 -17.00 -4.47
C ARG A 65 9.75 -17.13 -5.95
N LEU A 66 10.07 -16.04 -6.64
CA LEU A 66 10.69 -16.08 -7.98
C LEU A 66 12.17 -16.53 -7.93
N GLU A 67 12.79 -16.42 -6.75
CA GLU A 67 14.16 -16.84 -6.42
C GLU A 67 14.19 -18.20 -5.67
N ASP A 68 13.05 -18.90 -5.58
CA ASP A 68 12.98 -20.21 -4.91
C ASP A 68 13.82 -21.27 -5.66
N GLU A 69 14.36 -22.25 -4.94
CA GLU A 69 15.14 -23.34 -5.52
C GLU A 69 14.29 -24.29 -6.38
N ASP A 70 13.00 -24.43 -6.07
CA ASP A 70 12.09 -25.29 -6.81
C ASP A 70 11.45 -24.56 -8.01
N ASN A 71 11.61 -25.17 -9.19
CA ASN A 71 11.08 -24.60 -10.44
C ASN A 71 9.54 -24.54 -10.47
N GLY A 72 8.86 -25.43 -9.72
CA GLY A 72 7.41 -25.40 -9.55
C GLY A 72 6.96 -24.19 -8.73
N VAL A 73 7.63 -23.92 -7.60
CA VAL A 73 7.40 -22.73 -6.77
C VAL A 73 7.59 -21.45 -7.60
N GLN A 74 8.71 -21.34 -8.35
CA GLN A 74 8.95 -20.21 -9.26
C GLN A 74 7.82 -20.06 -10.29
N PHE A 75 7.37 -21.15 -10.91
CA PHE A 75 6.30 -21.14 -11.92
C PHE A 75 4.97 -20.65 -11.36
N PHE A 76 4.55 -21.15 -10.20
CA PHE A 76 3.33 -20.69 -9.55
C PHE A 76 3.44 -19.26 -9.03
N ALA A 77 4.63 -18.81 -8.62
CA ALA A 77 4.87 -17.42 -8.24
C ALA A 77 4.65 -16.45 -9.42
N MET A 78 5.12 -16.79 -10.63
CA MET A 78 4.85 -16.00 -11.84
C MET A 78 3.35 -15.86 -12.12
N LEU A 79 2.61 -16.98 -12.15
CA LEU A 79 1.17 -16.99 -12.40
C LEU A 79 0.38 -16.23 -11.31
N ALA A 80 0.82 -16.32 -10.06
CA ALA A 80 0.21 -15.60 -8.94
C ALA A 80 0.39 -14.08 -9.06
N LEU A 81 1.59 -13.62 -9.46
CA LEU A 81 1.87 -12.20 -9.66
C LEU A 81 1.07 -11.62 -10.82
N GLU A 82 1.03 -12.31 -11.97
CA GLU A 82 0.21 -11.91 -13.12
C GLU A 82 -1.27 -11.82 -12.73
N ARG A 83 -1.80 -12.82 -12.01
CA ARG A 83 -3.19 -12.82 -11.52
C ARG A 83 -3.50 -11.68 -10.54
N LEU A 84 -2.58 -11.36 -9.62
CA LEU A 84 -2.80 -10.35 -8.59
C LEU A 84 -2.64 -8.92 -9.10
N THR A 85 -1.70 -8.69 -10.02
CA THR A 85 -1.28 -7.35 -10.46
C THR A 85 -1.77 -6.99 -11.86
N GLY A 86 -1.95 -7.98 -12.74
CA GLY A 86 -2.16 -7.78 -14.18
C GLY A 86 -0.88 -7.61 -15.00
N GLU A 87 0.29 -7.61 -14.34
CA GLU A 87 1.60 -7.32 -14.94
C GLU A 87 2.43 -8.61 -15.15
N ARG A 88 3.26 -8.62 -16.19
CA ARG A 88 4.21 -9.72 -16.47
C ARG A 88 5.58 -9.16 -16.86
N PHE A 89 6.53 -9.13 -15.93
CA PHE A 89 7.88 -8.58 -16.17
C PHE A 89 8.85 -9.54 -16.86
N GLY A 90 8.36 -10.24 -17.90
CA GLY A 90 9.17 -10.99 -18.86
C GLY A 90 10.04 -12.09 -18.24
N LEU A 91 9.45 -12.96 -17.41
CA LEU A 91 10.10 -14.17 -16.92
C LEU A 91 9.74 -15.32 -17.87
N GLU A 92 10.48 -15.41 -18.99
CA GLU A 92 10.26 -16.44 -20.00
C GLU A 92 11.06 -17.72 -19.66
N SER A 93 10.55 -18.89 -20.04
CA SER A 93 11.24 -20.17 -19.81
C SER A 93 12.54 -20.25 -20.61
N GLY A 94 13.66 -20.55 -19.95
CA GLY A 94 14.98 -20.68 -20.58
C GLY A 94 15.88 -19.43 -20.49
N GLN A 95 15.44 -18.37 -19.81
CA GLN A 95 16.28 -17.19 -19.54
C GLN A 95 17.51 -17.50 -18.70
N SER A 96 18.58 -16.73 -18.92
CA SER A 96 19.77 -16.73 -18.09
C SER A 96 19.48 -16.23 -16.67
N SER A 97 20.32 -16.63 -15.72
CA SER A 97 20.23 -16.17 -14.31
C SER A 97 20.23 -14.64 -14.20
N ALA A 98 21.01 -13.95 -15.05
CA ALA A 98 21.07 -12.49 -15.08
C ALA A 98 19.76 -11.82 -15.56
N GLU A 99 19.11 -12.38 -16.58
CA GLU A 99 17.82 -11.87 -17.10
C GLU A 99 16.69 -12.08 -16.08
N ARG A 100 16.67 -13.26 -15.44
CA ARG A 100 15.75 -13.58 -14.35
C ARG A 100 15.92 -12.61 -13.18
N LEU A 101 17.16 -12.36 -12.75
CA LEU A 101 17.45 -11.37 -11.70
C LEU A 101 16.97 -9.97 -12.11
N ALA A 102 17.20 -9.55 -13.36
CA ALA A 102 16.70 -8.27 -13.86
C ALA A 102 15.16 -8.18 -13.83
N ALA A 103 14.44 -9.28 -14.10
CA ALA A 103 12.98 -9.33 -13.96
C ALA A 103 12.51 -9.24 -12.49
N ILE A 104 13.21 -9.88 -11.56
CA ILE A 104 12.94 -9.77 -10.11
C ILE A 104 13.19 -8.33 -9.62
N GLN A 105 14.23 -7.66 -10.11
CA GLN A 105 14.49 -6.25 -9.78
C GLN A 105 13.38 -5.32 -10.31
N ARG A 106 12.79 -5.60 -11.49
CA ARG A 106 11.58 -4.90 -11.97
C ARG A 106 10.39 -5.11 -11.05
N TRP A 107 10.17 -6.34 -10.56
CA TRP A 107 9.14 -6.63 -9.57
C TRP A 107 9.33 -5.86 -8.25
N ARG A 108 10.57 -5.82 -7.73
CA ARG A 108 10.90 -5.05 -6.52
C ARG A 108 10.68 -3.54 -6.72
N ALA A 109 11.09 -2.98 -7.86
CA ALA A 109 10.83 -1.58 -8.22
C ALA A 109 9.34 -1.25 -8.38
N TYR A 110 8.53 -2.18 -8.91
CA TYR A 110 7.08 -2.02 -9.02
C TYR A 110 6.40 -1.94 -7.64
N ILE A 111 6.82 -2.77 -6.68
CA ILE A 111 6.33 -2.74 -5.29
C ILE A 111 6.63 -1.39 -4.65
N ASP A 112 7.87 -0.90 -4.80
CA ASP A 112 8.31 0.39 -4.24
C ASP A 112 7.49 1.56 -4.82
N GLN A 113 7.28 1.59 -6.14
CA GLN A 113 6.41 2.59 -6.79
C GLN A 113 4.96 2.51 -6.31
N GLY A 114 4.44 1.31 -6.04
CA GLY A 114 3.12 1.09 -5.45
C GLY A 114 3.03 1.69 -4.04
N ALA A 115 4.01 1.42 -3.18
CA ALA A 115 4.11 1.99 -1.84
C ALA A 115 4.24 3.52 -1.86
N HIS A 116 5.05 4.05 -2.77
CA HIS A 116 5.25 5.49 -2.97
C HIS A 116 3.95 6.21 -3.36
N LYS A 117 3.15 5.63 -4.27
CA LYS A 117 1.83 6.17 -4.66
C LYS A 117 0.83 6.19 -3.50
N VAL A 118 0.84 5.19 -2.62
CA VAL A 118 0.00 5.18 -1.41
C VAL A 118 0.43 6.30 -0.45
N SER A 119 1.74 6.46 -0.22
CA SER A 119 2.30 7.51 0.64
C SER A 119 1.92 8.92 0.15
N MET A 120 2.08 9.18 -1.16
CA MET A 120 1.71 10.45 -1.79
C MET A 120 0.21 10.77 -1.67
N ASN A 121 -0.67 9.76 -1.80
CA ASN A 121 -2.12 9.97 -1.79
C ASN A 121 -2.73 10.16 -0.39
N GLN A 122 -2.01 9.80 0.69
CA GLN A 122 -2.48 10.02 2.07
C GLN A 122 -2.03 11.36 2.67
N GLY A 123 -1.38 12.23 1.88
CA GLY A 123 -0.83 13.51 2.31
C GLY A 123 -1.68 14.77 2.06
N ASN A 124 -2.87 14.67 1.45
CA ASN A 124 -3.70 15.85 1.11
C ASN A 124 -5.01 15.93 1.92
N PRO A 125 -4.99 16.51 3.14
CA PRO A 125 -6.20 16.97 3.82
C PRO A 125 -6.73 18.24 3.13
N ARG A 126 -7.42 18.03 2.00
CA ARG A 126 -8.41 18.92 1.36
C ARG A 126 -8.23 20.43 1.65
N GLN A 127 -7.29 21.08 0.96
CA GLN A 127 -7.37 22.53 0.72
C GLN A 127 -8.41 22.84 -0.36
N GLU A 128 -9.68 22.55 -0.07
CA GLU A 128 -10.82 23.17 -0.77
C GLU A 128 -11.04 24.58 -0.19
N THR A 129 -10.10 25.48 -0.48
CA THR A 129 -10.33 26.92 -0.39
C THR A 129 -10.44 27.47 -1.80
N THR A 130 -11.58 27.22 -2.43
CA THR A 130 -12.00 27.89 -3.66
C THR A 130 -12.07 29.40 -3.38
N PRO A 131 -11.27 30.25 -4.06
CA PRO A 131 -11.37 31.69 -3.87
C PRO A 131 -12.57 32.24 -4.66
N ALA A 132 -13.40 33.00 -3.94
CA ALA A 132 -14.30 34.06 -4.43
C ALA A 132 -14.94 33.92 -5.83
N VAL A 133 -16.23 33.57 -5.86
CA VAL A 133 -17.14 34.00 -6.94
C VAL A 133 -18.06 35.10 -6.42
N GLU A 134 -17.60 36.36 -6.44
CA GLU A 134 -18.49 37.52 -6.33
C GLU A 134 -18.16 38.60 -7.36
N ARG A 135 -18.94 38.56 -8.44
CA ARG A 135 -19.65 39.71 -9.02
C ARG A 135 -18.86 41.02 -9.20
N PHE A 136 -18.34 41.21 -10.41
CA PHE A 136 -18.33 42.54 -11.05
C PHE A 136 -19.10 42.49 -12.37
N GLY A 137 -20.26 43.13 -12.38
CA GLY A 137 -21.03 43.41 -13.61
C GLY A 137 -20.97 44.89 -13.93
N SER A 138 -20.47 45.24 -15.12
CA SER A 138 -20.64 46.55 -15.79
C SER A 138 -20.10 46.45 -17.21
N GLY A 139 -20.84 46.93 -18.20
CA GLY A 139 -20.41 46.89 -19.61
C GLY A 139 -21.53 46.70 -20.63
N SER A 140 -22.51 47.61 -20.63
CA SER A 140 -23.43 47.78 -21.78
C SER A 140 -22.74 48.54 -22.90
N VAL A 141 -22.91 48.14 -24.18
CA VAL A 141 -23.19 49.02 -25.34
C VAL A 141 -23.78 48.20 -26.52
N ALA A 142 -25.03 48.52 -26.86
CA ALA A 142 -25.71 48.70 -28.17
C ALA A 142 -25.38 47.87 -29.47
N PRO A 143 -26.31 47.83 -30.46
CA PRO A 143 -26.32 46.82 -31.54
C PRO A 143 -26.15 47.34 -32.99
N GLU A 144 -25.88 46.38 -33.90
CA GLU A 144 -26.47 46.17 -35.24
C GLU A 144 -26.68 47.32 -36.25
N GLU A 145 -25.78 47.40 -37.25
CA GLU A 145 -25.86 48.12 -38.54
C GLU A 145 -24.73 47.55 -39.46
N VAL A 146 -24.78 47.34 -40.79
CA VAL A 146 -25.82 47.35 -41.87
C VAL A 146 -25.46 46.23 -42.87
N ARG A 147 -26.47 45.56 -43.49
CA ARG A 147 -26.49 44.87 -44.82
C ARG A 147 -27.83 44.11 -44.90
N ASP A 148 -28.78 44.39 -45.79
CA ASP A 148 -28.82 45.22 -47.01
C ASP A 148 -30.09 46.11 -46.96
#